data_AF-A0A7X6UPK2-F1
#
_entry.id   AF-A0A7X6UPK2-F1
#
_cell.length_a   1.000
_cell.length_b   1.000
_cell.length_c   1.000
_cell.angle_alpha   90.00
_cell.angle_beta   90.00
_cell.angle_gamma   90.00
#
_symmetry.space_group_name_H-M   'P 1'
#
loop_
_entity.id
_entity.type
_entity.pdbx_description
1 polymer ?
#
loop_
_entity_poly.entity_id
_entity_poly.type
_entity_poly.pdbx_seq_one_letter_code
_entity_poly.pdbx_strand_id
1 'polypeptide(L)'
;MNNDADYLNNTMLYPGIHTVPACLGGGGTVYNVYDQTTLTNALTAAQTGDTIKLTADIPYNSTIVIENKSITFDLNGYTLNVVNNAEKDTAEEMSGLYVKGNAAVALEGDGEFNVTGSWYGVFAECDSESGDTPSVTVTNATGIGLDGVSAQSSKVTVRGDVTSSGAEGRGVWASYEDAEVTVEGDVYANGENSVGVCSDELAFVTVKGSVTVSGYNSRGIEAYDRGEAIVEKDITASGTGSIGINSRLSNVTA
;
A
#
# COMPACT_ATOMS: atom_id res chain seq x y z
N MET A 1 33.18 45.01 -48.74
CA MET A 1 34.39 44.89 -47.89
C MET A 1 33.98 44.08 -46.69
N ASN A 2 34.59 42.90 -46.54
CA ASN A 2 34.52 42.04 -45.36
C ASN A 2 35.07 42.79 -44.12
N ASN A 3 34.84 42.42 -42.85
CA ASN A 3 35.06 41.10 -42.22
C ASN A 3 34.45 41.09 -40.79
N ASP A 4 33.86 39.94 -40.39
CA ASP A 4 34.14 39.09 -39.20
C ASP A 4 34.47 39.72 -37.83
N ALA A 5 34.04 39.24 -36.65
CA ALA A 5 33.40 38.00 -36.15
C ALA A 5 32.67 38.36 -34.81
N ASP A 6 31.62 37.69 -34.35
CA ASP A 6 31.67 36.35 -33.73
C ASP A 6 30.35 35.55 -33.88
N TYR A 7 30.51 34.33 -34.41
CA TYR A 7 29.88 33.05 -34.05
C TYR A 7 28.40 33.02 -33.59
N LEU A 8 27.44 32.62 -34.44
CA LEU A 8 27.04 31.25 -34.83
C LEU A 8 26.12 30.51 -33.83
N ASN A 9 24.94 30.15 -34.36
CA ASN A 9 24.19 28.89 -34.14
C ASN A 9 23.51 28.67 -32.77
N ASN A 10 22.29 28.16 -32.63
CA ASN A 10 21.26 27.62 -33.53
C ASN A 10 20.01 27.35 -32.65
N THR A 11 18.81 27.43 -33.24
CA THR A 11 17.61 26.59 -32.98
C THR A 11 17.06 26.33 -31.56
N MET A 12 15.81 26.78 -31.36
CA MET A 12 14.67 26.11 -30.67
C MET A 12 14.94 24.73 -30.04
N LEU A 13 14.75 24.62 -28.71
CA LEU A 13 14.44 23.36 -28.01
C LEU A 13 13.49 23.62 -26.82
N TYR A 14 12.26 23.09 -26.88
CA TYR A 14 11.62 22.52 -25.69
C TYR A 14 12.39 21.23 -25.38
N PRO A 15 12.78 20.92 -24.12
CA PRO A 15 11.88 20.15 -23.25
C PRO A 15 12.09 20.34 -21.73
N GLY A 16 11.02 20.11 -20.96
CA GLY A 16 11.07 19.79 -19.53
C GLY A 16 10.20 18.58 -19.29
N ILE A 17 10.82 17.41 -19.31
CA ILE A 17 10.25 16.08 -19.14
C ILE A 17 9.58 16.00 -17.76
N HIS A 18 8.26 15.76 -17.71
CA HIS A 18 7.72 14.96 -16.61
C HIS A 18 8.32 13.57 -16.80
N THR A 19 9.19 13.15 -15.88
CA THR A 19 9.63 11.77 -15.81
C THR A 19 8.41 10.93 -15.46
N VAL A 20 7.70 10.44 -16.47
CA VAL A 20 7.12 9.10 -16.38
C VAL A 20 8.30 8.22 -15.97
N PRO A 21 8.19 7.35 -14.93
CA PRO A 21 9.24 6.40 -14.65
C PRO A 21 9.62 5.76 -15.98
N ALA A 22 10.87 5.96 -16.36
CA ALA A 22 11.40 5.35 -17.56
C ALA A 22 11.09 3.87 -17.43
N CYS A 23 10.37 3.33 -18.42
CA CYS A 23 10.51 1.93 -18.77
C CYS A 23 12.00 1.75 -19.10
N LEU A 24 12.79 1.46 -18.07
CA LEU A 24 14.17 1.07 -18.22
C LEU A 24 14.10 -0.33 -18.83
N GLY A 25 14.21 -0.34 -20.16
CA GLY A 25 14.55 -1.52 -20.94
C GLY A 25 15.92 -2.03 -20.50
N GLY A 26 15.92 -2.81 -19.43
CA GLY A 26 16.95 -3.69 -18.93
C GLY A 26 16.21 -4.65 -18.03
N GLY A 27 15.60 -5.69 -18.62
CA GLY A 27 14.75 -6.62 -17.88
C GLY A 27 15.49 -7.09 -16.64
N GLY A 28 14.98 -6.73 -15.46
CA GLY A 28 15.62 -7.08 -14.21
C GLY A 28 15.77 -8.59 -14.06
N THR A 29 16.58 -8.99 -13.10
CA THR A 29 16.80 -10.40 -12.79
C THR A 29 15.47 -11.04 -12.39
N VAL A 30 15.18 -12.20 -12.97
CA VAL A 30 14.02 -13.02 -12.58
C VAL A 30 14.47 -14.08 -11.58
N TYR A 31 13.92 -14.03 -10.37
CA TYR A 31 14.14 -15.01 -9.32
C TYR A 31 12.95 -15.99 -9.29
N ASN A 32 13.16 -17.21 -9.76
CA ASN A 32 12.15 -18.27 -9.62
C ASN A 32 12.15 -18.80 -8.18
N VAL A 33 10.99 -18.75 -7.52
CA VAL A 33 10.81 -19.17 -6.13
C VAL A 33 9.70 -20.22 -6.04
N TYR A 34 9.85 -21.18 -5.14
CA TYR A 34 8.89 -22.29 -4.94
C TYR A 34 8.68 -22.63 -3.46
N ASP A 35 9.40 -21.98 -2.55
CA ASP A 35 9.24 -22.14 -1.12
C ASP A 35 9.71 -20.88 -0.37
N GLN A 36 9.53 -20.87 0.94
CA GLN A 36 9.92 -19.75 1.79
C GLN A 36 11.43 -19.47 1.72
N THR A 37 12.29 -20.49 1.65
CA THR A 37 13.75 -20.29 1.65
C THR A 37 14.22 -19.60 0.37
N THR A 38 13.74 -20.05 -0.78
CA THR A 38 14.05 -19.44 -2.08
C THR A 38 13.50 -18.03 -2.17
N LEU A 39 12.31 -17.77 -1.61
CA LEU A 39 11.74 -16.43 -1.50
C LEU A 39 12.59 -15.51 -0.62
N THR A 40 13.01 -15.93 0.57
CA THR A 40 13.89 -15.11 1.45
C THR A 40 15.21 -14.75 0.74
N ASN A 41 15.81 -15.70 0.04
CA ASN A 41 17.03 -15.46 -0.73
C ASN A 41 16.81 -14.45 -1.87
N ALA A 42 15.69 -14.58 -2.60
CA ALA A 42 15.32 -13.65 -3.66
C ALA A 42 15.06 -12.23 -3.11
N LEU A 43 14.30 -12.09 -2.02
CA LEU A 43 14.04 -10.81 -1.36
C LEU A 43 15.32 -10.10 -0.92
N THR A 44 16.30 -10.86 -0.44
CA THR A 44 17.62 -10.34 -0.03
C THR A 44 18.43 -9.87 -1.25
N ALA A 45 18.40 -10.63 -2.35
CA ALA A 45 19.22 -10.34 -3.52
C ALA A 45 18.62 -9.26 -4.44
N ALA A 46 17.29 -9.22 -4.56
CA ALA A 46 16.57 -8.42 -5.54
C ALA A 46 16.81 -6.91 -5.35
N GLN A 47 17.01 -6.24 -6.48
CA GLN A 47 17.23 -4.81 -6.65
C GLN A 47 16.06 -4.18 -7.43
N THR A 48 16.11 -2.85 -7.59
CA THR A 48 15.15 -2.11 -8.40
C THR A 48 15.08 -2.67 -9.84
N GLY A 49 13.86 -3.01 -10.27
CA GLY A 49 13.56 -3.56 -11.59
C GLY A 49 13.51 -5.09 -11.65
N ASP A 50 13.92 -5.78 -10.59
CA ASP A 50 13.91 -7.25 -10.54
C ASP A 50 12.50 -7.81 -10.36
N THR A 51 12.33 -9.08 -10.78
CA THR A 51 11.07 -9.82 -10.65
C THR A 51 11.25 -11.07 -9.81
N ILE A 52 10.37 -11.28 -8.84
CA ILE A 52 10.25 -12.53 -8.09
C ILE A 52 9.09 -13.31 -8.69
N LYS A 53 9.38 -14.40 -9.40
CA LYS A 53 8.40 -15.23 -10.10
C LYS A 53 8.08 -16.48 -9.30
N LEU A 54 6.80 -16.66 -8.97
CA LEU A 54 6.33 -17.86 -8.28
C LEU A 54 6.27 -19.06 -9.24
N THR A 55 6.66 -20.21 -8.74
CA THR A 55 6.57 -21.50 -9.43
C THR A 55 5.83 -22.57 -8.62
N ALA A 56 5.33 -22.18 -7.45
CA ALA A 56 4.45 -22.93 -6.57
C ALA A 56 3.74 -21.94 -5.62
N ASP A 57 2.68 -22.40 -4.94
CA ASP A 57 2.10 -21.66 -3.82
C ASP A 57 3.10 -21.62 -2.66
N ILE A 58 3.24 -20.45 -2.03
CA ILE A 58 4.23 -20.22 -0.98
C ILE A 58 3.53 -19.70 0.28
N PRO A 59 3.42 -20.53 1.35
CA PRO A 59 3.23 -20.00 2.68
C PRO A 59 4.54 -19.35 3.16
N TYR A 60 4.45 -18.13 3.68
CA TYR A 60 5.60 -17.37 4.18
C TYR A 60 5.30 -16.83 5.57
N ASN A 61 6.06 -17.27 6.58
CA ASN A 61 5.72 -17.03 8.00
C ASN A 61 6.56 -15.94 8.69
N SER A 62 6.97 -14.92 7.93
CA SER A 62 7.79 -13.80 8.39
C SER A 62 7.34 -12.50 7.72
N THR A 63 7.77 -11.35 8.26
CA THR A 63 7.63 -10.05 7.58
C THR A 63 8.40 -10.05 6.24
N ILE A 64 7.85 -9.33 5.26
CA ILE A 64 8.55 -8.91 4.05
C ILE A 64 8.86 -7.41 4.16
N VAL A 65 10.13 -7.04 4.04
CA VAL A 65 10.59 -5.64 4.07
C VAL A 65 11.13 -5.25 2.71
N ILE A 66 10.58 -4.17 2.13
CA ILE A 66 11.04 -3.57 0.87
C ILE A 66 11.41 -2.12 1.13
N GLU A 67 12.71 -1.84 1.11
CA GLU A 67 13.24 -0.50 1.40
C GLU A 67 14.03 0.03 0.20
N ASN A 68 13.68 1.24 -0.24
CA ASN A 68 14.37 2.00 -1.30
C ASN A 68 14.65 1.19 -2.58
N LYS A 69 13.73 0.29 -2.94
CA LYS A 69 13.81 -0.51 -4.17
C LYS A 69 12.44 -0.85 -4.73
N SER A 70 12.37 -1.04 -6.05
CA SER A 70 11.12 -1.42 -6.75
C SER A 70 11.20 -2.85 -7.27
N ILE A 71 10.33 -3.74 -6.79
CA ILE A 71 10.31 -5.16 -7.17
C ILE A 71 8.92 -5.54 -7.69
N THR A 72 8.87 -6.41 -8.70
CA THR A 72 7.64 -7.04 -9.19
C THR A 72 7.52 -8.47 -8.65
N PHE A 73 6.35 -8.84 -8.13
CA PHE A 73 5.99 -10.23 -7.90
C PHE A 73 5.18 -10.73 -9.10
N ASP A 74 5.75 -11.62 -9.90
CA ASP A 74 5.02 -12.38 -10.92
C ASP A 74 4.41 -13.62 -10.25
N LEU A 75 3.11 -13.52 -9.97
CA LEU A 75 2.37 -14.53 -9.23
C LEU A 75 2.14 -15.80 -10.06
N ASN A 76 2.18 -15.70 -11.40
CA ASN A 76 2.24 -16.85 -12.31
C ASN A 76 1.20 -17.97 -12.05
N GLY A 77 0.01 -17.59 -11.59
CA GLY A 77 -1.11 -18.48 -11.24
C GLY A 77 -1.08 -19.04 -9.82
N TYR A 78 -0.12 -18.64 -8.98
CA TYR A 78 0.09 -19.15 -7.63
C TYR A 78 -0.23 -18.12 -6.55
N THR A 79 -0.37 -18.59 -5.32
CA THR A 79 -0.62 -17.78 -4.14
C THR A 79 0.65 -17.62 -3.29
N LEU A 80 1.07 -16.38 -3.05
CA LEU A 80 1.96 -16.01 -1.94
C LEU A 80 1.09 -15.63 -0.75
N ASN A 81 1.15 -16.44 0.32
CA ASN A 81 0.40 -16.19 1.55
C ASN A 81 1.36 -15.87 2.69
N VAL A 82 1.48 -14.58 3.02
CA VAL A 82 2.29 -14.09 4.14
C VAL A 82 1.45 -14.07 5.41
N VAL A 83 1.96 -14.71 6.46
CA VAL A 83 1.37 -14.68 7.80
C VAL A 83 2.46 -14.43 8.82
N ASN A 84 2.63 -13.16 9.18
CA ASN A 84 3.55 -12.75 10.24
C ASN A 84 2.82 -12.68 11.59
N ASN A 85 3.07 -13.64 12.47
CA ASN A 85 2.53 -13.70 13.83
C ASN A 85 3.57 -13.28 14.90
N ALA A 86 4.54 -12.44 14.53
CA ALA A 86 5.56 -11.97 15.45
C ALA A 86 4.96 -11.21 16.65
N GLU A 87 5.50 -11.45 17.84
CA GLU A 87 5.23 -10.69 19.07
C GLU A 87 6.48 -9.83 19.34
N LYS A 88 6.49 -8.61 18.82
CA LYS A 88 7.62 -7.68 18.83
C LYS A 88 7.15 -6.28 19.22
N ASP A 89 7.99 -5.27 19.00
CA ASP A 89 7.75 -3.91 19.47
C ASP A 89 7.82 -2.85 18.36
N THR A 90 8.01 -3.26 17.10
CA THR A 90 8.14 -2.32 15.96
C THR A 90 7.15 -2.62 14.84
N ALA A 91 6.76 -1.56 14.13
CA ALA A 91 5.88 -1.65 12.96
C ALA A 91 6.46 -2.57 11.87
N GLU A 92 7.75 -2.43 11.56
CA GLU A 92 8.45 -3.25 10.57
C GLU A 92 8.37 -4.75 10.89
N GLU A 93 8.69 -5.12 12.14
CA GLU A 93 8.72 -6.52 12.57
C GLU A 93 7.33 -7.14 12.71
N MET A 94 6.28 -6.32 12.87
CA MET A 94 4.90 -6.77 13.12
C MET A 94 3.97 -6.63 11.91
N SER A 95 4.49 -6.13 10.79
CA SER A 95 3.76 -6.07 9.52
C SER A 95 3.89 -7.37 8.74
N GLY A 96 2.89 -7.74 7.95
CA GLY A 96 3.06 -8.79 6.95
C GLY A 96 3.94 -8.30 5.79
N LEU A 97 3.68 -7.08 5.32
CA LEU A 97 4.48 -6.36 4.34
C LEU A 97 4.76 -4.94 4.84
N TYR A 98 6.04 -4.61 4.98
CA TYR A 98 6.51 -3.27 5.34
C TYR A 98 7.31 -2.67 4.18
N VAL A 99 6.91 -1.48 3.71
CA VAL A 99 7.48 -0.83 2.53
C VAL A 99 7.91 0.58 2.89
N LYS A 100 9.19 0.91 2.70
CA LYS A 100 9.78 2.16 3.19
C LYS A 100 10.58 2.92 2.14
N GLY A 101 10.46 4.24 2.19
CA GLY A 101 11.23 5.17 1.36
C GLY A 101 10.79 5.11 -0.09
N ASN A 102 11.73 5.23 -1.04
CA ASN A 102 11.43 5.17 -2.47
C ASN A 102 11.29 3.72 -2.97
N ALA A 103 10.37 2.98 -2.36
CA ALA A 103 10.15 1.57 -2.64
C ALA A 103 8.86 1.34 -3.45
N ALA A 104 8.85 0.28 -4.26
CA ALA A 104 7.63 -0.15 -4.92
C ALA A 104 7.47 -1.67 -4.93
N VAL A 105 6.22 -2.12 -4.80
CA VAL A 105 5.80 -3.51 -4.89
C VAL A 105 4.70 -3.60 -5.94
N ALA A 106 5.03 -4.19 -7.10
CA ALA A 106 4.09 -4.40 -8.19
C ALA A 106 3.69 -5.88 -8.29
N LEU A 107 2.52 -6.14 -8.88
CA LEU A 107 2.03 -7.49 -9.17
C LEU A 107 1.87 -7.70 -10.68
N GLU A 108 2.36 -8.84 -11.16
CA GLU A 108 2.16 -9.35 -12.51
C GLU A 108 1.65 -10.80 -12.47
N GLY A 109 1.06 -11.24 -13.58
CA GLY A 109 0.49 -12.58 -13.69
C GLY A 109 -0.81 -12.77 -12.89
N ASP A 110 -1.46 -13.90 -13.14
CA ASP A 110 -2.60 -14.36 -12.34
C ASP A 110 -2.10 -14.86 -10.97
N GLY A 111 -3.00 -15.01 -10.00
CA GLY A 111 -2.67 -15.51 -8.65
C GLY A 111 -2.93 -14.46 -7.57
N GLU A 112 -2.45 -14.72 -6.36
CA GLU A 112 -2.75 -13.87 -5.20
C GLU A 112 -1.51 -13.55 -4.35
N PHE A 113 -1.39 -12.30 -3.90
CA PHE A 113 -0.49 -11.89 -2.82
C PHE A 113 -1.32 -11.50 -1.60
N ASN A 114 -1.48 -12.45 -0.68
CA ASN A 114 -2.26 -12.30 0.54
C ASN A 114 -1.33 -12.00 1.71
N VAL A 115 -1.60 -10.91 2.44
CA VAL A 115 -0.69 -10.40 3.47
C VAL A 115 -1.40 -10.26 4.81
N THR A 116 -0.93 -11.00 5.81
CA THR A 116 -1.40 -10.92 7.20
C THR A 116 -0.24 -10.57 8.12
N GLY A 117 -0.41 -9.57 8.98
CA GLY A 117 0.55 -9.24 10.02
C GLY A 117 -0.07 -9.05 11.41
N SER A 118 0.75 -9.28 12.44
CA SER A 118 0.38 -9.12 13.85
C SER A 118 -0.18 -7.75 14.17
N TRP A 119 0.38 -6.69 13.58
CA TRP A 119 -0.17 -5.34 13.66
C TRP A 119 -0.80 -4.95 12.34
N TYR A 120 0.01 -4.92 11.28
CA TYR A 120 -0.42 -4.40 9.98
C TYR A 120 -0.42 -5.50 8.93
N GLY A 121 -1.46 -5.56 8.10
CA GLY A 121 -1.37 -6.33 6.85
C GLY A 121 -0.29 -5.72 5.97
N VAL A 122 -0.52 -4.49 5.54
CA VAL A 122 0.45 -3.66 4.82
C VAL A 122 0.72 -2.37 5.58
N PHE A 123 1.99 -2.01 5.75
CA PHE A 123 2.39 -0.68 6.18
C PHE A 123 3.39 -0.11 5.17
N ALA A 124 3.01 0.95 4.47
CA ALA A 124 3.87 1.70 3.56
C ALA A 124 4.11 3.13 4.09
N GLU A 125 5.37 3.54 4.19
CA GLU A 125 5.73 4.89 4.68
C GLU A 125 6.97 5.49 4.02
N CYS A 126 7.03 6.82 3.98
CA CYS A 126 8.26 7.55 3.76
C CYS A 126 8.30 8.82 4.62
N ASP A 127 9.46 9.46 4.67
CA ASP A 127 9.56 10.81 5.21
C ASP A 127 8.81 11.76 4.26
N SER A 128 7.79 12.46 4.77
CA SER A 128 6.98 13.39 3.99
C SER A 128 7.81 14.51 3.34
N GLU A 129 9.01 14.80 3.85
CA GLU A 129 9.91 15.81 3.29
C GLU A 129 10.89 15.25 2.23
N SER A 130 10.96 13.92 2.04
CA SER A 130 11.93 13.34 1.10
C SER A 130 11.53 13.48 -0.37
N GLY A 131 10.24 13.71 -0.63
CA GLY A 131 9.67 13.69 -1.98
C GLY A 131 9.55 12.29 -2.58
N ASP A 132 9.75 11.24 -1.77
CA ASP A 132 9.46 9.87 -2.16
C ASP A 132 7.96 9.59 -2.02
N THR A 133 7.48 8.55 -2.71
CA THR A 133 6.10 8.08 -2.55
C THR A 133 6.08 6.58 -2.79
N PRO A 134 6.22 5.75 -1.73
CA PRO A 134 6.22 4.31 -1.92
C PRO A 134 4.91 3.84 -2.52
N SER A 135 4.96 2.83 -3.38
CA SER A 135 3.77 2.31 -4.07
C SER A 135 3.64 0.80 -3.91
N VAL A 136 2.51 0.32 -3.42
CA VAL A 136 2.28 -1.09 -3.10
C VAL A 136 1.01 -1.59 -3.76
N THR A 137 1.08 -2.75 -4.39
CA THR A 137 -0.10 -3.54 -4.80
C THR A 137 -0.07 -4.91 -4.15
N VAL A 138 -1.16 -5.28 -3.48
CA VAL A 138 -1.40 -6.64 -2.95
C VAL A 138 -2.79 -7.13 -3.33
N THR A 139 -3.07 -8.41 -3.13
CA THR A 139 -4.42 -8.96 -3.36
C THR A 139 -5.30 -8.72 -2.14
N ASN A 140 -4.90 -9.18 -0.95
CA ASN A 140 -5.66 -9.00 0.27
C ASN A 140 -4.73 -8.57 1.41
N ALA A 141 -5.24 -7.76 2.35
CA ALA A 141 -4.47 -7.28 3.50
C ALA A 141 -5.23 -7.48 4.82
N THR A 142 -4.58 -8.08 5.82
CA THR A 142 -5.17 -8.32 7.15
C THR A 142 -4.24 -7.88 8.27
N GLY A 143 -4.71 -6.95 9.09
CA GLY A 143 -4.09 -6.56 10.37
C GLY A 143 -4.78 -7.28 11.53
N ILE A 144 -4.03 -8.10 12.26
CA ILE A 144 -4.59 -8.84 13.41
C ILE A 144 -4.80 -7.90 14.60
N GLY A 145 -3.79 -7.10 14.92
CA GLY A 145 -3.75 -6.27 16.11
C GLY A 145 -3.99 -4.78 15.87
N LEU A 146 -3.74 -4.28 14.66
CA LEU A 146 -3.96 -2.89 14.26
C LEU A 146 -4.57 -2.86 12.85
N ASP A 147 -3.95 -2.14 11.90
CA ASP A 147 -4.62 -1.77 10.67
C ASP A 147 -4.50 -2.83 9.58
N GLY A 148 -5.54 -3.01 8.76
CA GLY A 148 -5.43 -3.82 7.56
C GLY A 148 -4.40 -3.24 6.60
N VAL A 149 -4.50 -1.94 6.37
CA VAL A 149 -3.56 -1.13 5.59
C VAL A 149 -3.27 0.18 6.34
N SER A 150 -1.98 0.51 6.47
CA SER A 150 -1.49 1.83 6.89
C SER A 150 -0.64 2.44 5.77
N ALA A 151 -1.02 3.62 5.30
CA ALA A 151 -0.34 4.37 4.24
C ALA A 151 0.00 5.78 4.73
N GLN A 152 1.29 6.06 4.92
CA GLN A 152 1.81 7.35 5.38
C GLN A 152 2.67 7.97 4.29
N SER A 153 2.18 9.04 3.64
CA SER A 153 2.75 9.60 2.41
C SER A 153 3.03 8.55 1.32
N SER A 154 2.15 7.56 1.19
CA SER A 154 2.35 6.40 0.33
C SER A 154 1.10 5.95 -0.41
N LYS A 155 1.30 5.21 -1.50
CA LYS A 155 0.22 4.71 -2.36
C LYS A 155 0.02 3.22 -2.16
N VAL A 156 -1.16 2.80 -1.77
CA VAL A 156 -1.48 1.37 -1.59
C VAL A 156 -2.72 1.00 -2.38
N THR A 157 -2.61 -0.07 -3.16
CA THR A 157 -3.74 -0.70 -3.86
C THR A 157 -3.94 -2.12 -3.34
N VAL A 158 -5.16 -2.43 -2.92
CA VAL A 158 -5.60 -3.78 -2.56
C VAL A 158 -6.67 -4.21 -3.56
N ARG A 159 -6.38 -5.26 -4.34
CA ARG A 159 -7.30 -5.75 -5.40
C ARG A 159 -8.53 -6.50 -4.87
N GLY A 160 -8.45 -6.98 -3.65
CA GLY A 160 -9.50 -7.67 -2.93
C GLY A 160 -9.85 -6.94 -1.65
N ASP A 161 -9.96 -7.69 -0.57
CA ASP A 161 -10.50 -7.20 0.69
C ASP A 161 -9.42 -6.75 1.67
N VAL A 162 -9.81 -5.83 2.55
CA VAL A 162 -8.99 -5.39 3.68
C VAL A 162 -9.71 -5.71 4.98
N THR A 163 -9.00 -6.33 5.93
CA THR A 163 -9.54 -6.68 7.24
C THR A 163 -8.67 -6.15 8.36
N SER A 164 -9.30 -5.55 9.37
CA SER A 164 -8.69 -5.29 10.67
C SER A 164 -9.49 -5.98 11.77
N SER A 165 -8.79 -6.73 12.62
CA SER A 165 -9.38 -7.43 13.77
C SER A 165 -8.99 -6.81 15.11
N GLY A 166 -8.06 -5.86 15.10
CA GLY A 166 -7.47 -5.26 16.30
C GLY A 166 -8.39 -4.25 16.98
N ALA A 167 -8.33 -4.18 18.30
CA ALA A 167 -8.91 -3.06 19.04
C ALA A 167 -8.18 -1.77 18.63
N GLU A 168 -8.93 -0.69 18.43
CA GLU A 168 -8.45 0.60 17.88
C GLU A 168 -7.85 0.51 16.47
N GLY A 169 -7.91 -0.68 15.85
CA GLY A 169 -7.43 -0.94 14.50
C GLY A 169 -8.36 -0.35 13.44
N ARG A 170 -7.77 -0.01 12.31
CA ARG A 170 -8.44 0.57 11.15
C ARG A 170 -8.45 -0.43 10.02
N GLY A 171 -9.55 -0.56 9.30
CA GLY A 171 -9.52 -1.31 8.03
C GLY A 171 -8.46 -0.69 7.13
N VAL A 172 -8.62 0.60 6.84
CA VAL A 172 -7.65 1.42 6.12
C VAL A 172 -7.33 2.68 6.90
N TRP A 173 -6.03 3.01 7.02
CA TRP A 173 -5.55 4.31 7.46
C TRP A 173 -4.66 4.93 6.38
N ALA A 174 -5.02 6.13 5.95
CA ALA A 174 -4.18 6.98 5.11
C ALA A 174 -3.93 8.31 5.81
N SER A 175 -2.67 8.73 5.91
CA SER A 175 -2.25 9.94 6.61
C SER A 175 -1.12 10.65 5.87
N TYR A 176 -1.07 11.97 6.01
CA TYR A 176 -0.16 12.90 5.35
C TYR A 176 -0.43 13.13 3.86
N GLU A 177 0.17 14.20 3.33
CA GLU A 177 0.15 14.52 1.91
C GLU A 177 0.74 13.36 1.09
N ASP A 178 0.16 13.14 -0.10
CA ASP A 178 0.47 12.04 -1.02
C ASP A 178 0.08 10.62 -0.60
N ALA A 179 -0.54 10.45 0.57
CA ALA A 179 -1.14 9.17 0.94
C ALA A 179 -2.41 8.89 0.14
N GLU A 180 -2.42 7.78 -0.59
CA GLU A 180 -3.51 7.37 -1.47
C GLU A 180 -3.77 5.86 -1.31
N VAL A 181 -4.95 5.48 -0.81
CA VAL A 181 -5.32 4.07 -0.70
C VAL A 181 -6.52 3.76 -1.58
N THR A 182 -6.40 2.73 -2.42
CA THR A 182 -7.51 2.14 -3.17
C THR A 182 -7.74 0.71 -2.73
N VAL A 183 -8.97 0.40 -2.30
CA VAL A 183 -9.44 -0.96 -2.05
C VAL A 183 -10.50 -1.29 -3.08
N GLU A 184 -10.26 -2.33 -3.88
CA GLU A 184 -11.21 -2.75 -4.92
C GLU A 184 -12.32 -3.67 -4.39
N GLY A 185 -12.04 -4.41 -3.32
CA GLY A 185 -13.01 -5.19 -2.57
C GLY A 185 -13.63 -4.42 -1.41
N ASP A 186 -14.03 -5.17 -0.38
CA ASP A 186 -14.68 -4.66 0.81
C ASP A 186 -13.68 -4.41 1.95
N VAL A 187 -14.06 -3.54 2.89
CA VAL A 187 -13.29 -3.24 4.10
C VAL A 187 -14.05 -3.69 5.34
N TYR A 188 -13.39 -4.46 6.19
CA TYR A 188 -13.94 -4.98 7.44
C TYR A 188 -13.10 -4.51 8.64
N ALA A 189 -13.72 -3.87 9.63
CA ALA A 189 -13.04 -3.51 10.87
C ALA A 189 -13.86 -3.95 12.10
N ASN A 190 -13.37 -4.98 12.79
CA ASN A 190 -14.18 -5.74 13.75
C ASN A 190 -13.79 -5.55 15.22
N GLY A 191 -12.67 -4.90 15.51
CA GLY A 191 -12.22 -4.67 16.88
C GLY A 191 -13.00 -3.57 17.62
N GLU A 192 -12.88 -3.53 18.94
CA GLU A 192 -13.44 -2.42 19.75
C GLU A 192 -12.78 -1.08 19.37
N ASN A 193 -13.55 0.00 19.35
CA ASN A 193 -13.10 1.35 18.93
C ASN A 193 -12.46 1.38 17.52
N SER A 194 -12.75 0.38 16.67
CA SER A 194 -12.18 0.30 15.33
C SER A 194 -12.74 1.37 14.39
N VAL A 195 -12.03 1.61 13.30
CA VAL A 195 -12.52 2.46 12.20
C VAL A 195 -12.47 1.67 10.90
N GLY A 196 -13.49 1.74 10.05
CA GLY A 196 -13.45 1.13 8.73
C GLY A 196 -12.42 1.82 7.85
N VAL A 197 -12.62 3.12 7.62
CA VAL A 197 -11.73 3.98 6.85
C VAL A 197 -11.35 5.22 7.66
N CYS A 198 -10.06 5.46 7.83
CA CYS A 198 -9.49 6.66 8.42
C CYS A 198 -8.66 7.41 7.38
N SER A 199 -8.99 8.67 7.12
CA SER A 199 -8.24 9.53 6.19
C SER A 199 -7.98 10.89 6.83
N ASP A 200 -6.72 11.29 6.94
CA ASP A 200 -6.35 12.56 7.57
C ASP A 200 -5.19 13.28 6.85
N GLU A 201 -4.97 14.54 7.20
CA GLU A 201 -3.82 15.34 6.75
C GLU A 201 -3.62 15.33 5.22
N LEU A 202 -4.68 15.64 4.46
CA LEU A 202 -4.71 15.64 2.97
C LEU A 202 -4.67 14.27 2.31
N ALA A 203 -4.72 13.17 3.07
CA ALA A 203 -4.76 11.83 2.50
C ALA A 203 -6.09 11.51 1.82
N PHE A 204 -6.05 10.57 0.87
CA PHE A 204 -7.19 10.14 0.07
C PHE A 204 -7.40 8.63 0.14
N VAL A 205 -8.62 8.19 0.42
CA VAL A 205 -9.02 6.78 0.42
C VAL A 205 -10.21 6.55 -0.49
N THR A 206 -10.14 5.53 -1.34
CA THR A 206 -11.27 5.01 -2.13
C THR A 206 -11.50 3.53 -1.83
N VAL A 207 -12.73 3.18 -1.48
CA VAL A 207 -13.21 1.80 -1.35
C VAL A 207 -14.30 1.58 -2.39
N LYS A 208 -14.02 0.72 -3.38
CA LYS A 208 -14.99 0.35 -4.43
C LYS A 208 -16.05 -0.63 -3.90
N GLY A 209 -15.74 -1.34 -2.84
CA GLY A 209 -16.69 -2.19 -2.12
C GLY A 209 -17.45 -1.44 -1.03
N SER A 210 -17.88 -2.21 -0.04
CA SER A 210 -18.60 -1.76 1.15
C SER A 210 -17.65 -1.62 2.32
N VAL A 211 -18.04 -0.83 3.32
CA VAL A 211 -17.33 -0.74 4.60
C VAL A 211 -18.22 -1.31 5.69
N THR A 212 -17.75 -2.32 6.41
CA THR A 212 -18.48 -2.94 7.53
C THR A 212 -17.67 -2.83 8.81
N VAL A 213 -18.27 -2.22 9.83
CA VAL A 213 -17.74 -2.16 11.20
C VAL A 213 -18.74 -2.71 12.20
N SER A 214 -18.22 -3.50 13.15
CA SER A 214 -19.05 -4.27 14.09
C SER A 214 -18.66 -4.12 15.55
N GLY A 215 -17.48 -3.55 15.85
CA GLY A 215 -17.00 -3.38 17.21
C GLY A 215 -17.74 -2.31 18.02
N TYR A 216 -17.68 -2.41 19.35
CA TYR A 216 -18.21 -1.40 20.27
C TYR A 216 -17.52 -0.05 20.03
N ASN A 217 -18.28 1.05 20.00
CA ASN A 217 -17.80 2.42 19.72
C ASN A 217 -17.00 2.58 18.41
N SER A 218 -17.23 1.71 17.42
CA SER A 218 -16.54 1.76 16.12
C SER A 218 -17.08 2.88 15.21
N ARG A 219 -16.31 3.23 14.17
CA ARG A 219 -16.72 4.21 13.15
C ARG A 219 -16.61 3.62 11.76
N GLY A 220 -17.60 3.79 10.90
CA GLY A 220 -17.50 3.38 9.50
C GLY A 220 -16.41 4.18 8.79
N ILE A 221 -16.56 5.51 8.79
CA ILE A 221 -15.56 6.46 8.28
C ILE A 221 -15.21 7.48 9.36
N GLU A 222 -13.92 7.77 9.50
CA GLU A 222 -13.39 8.91 10.23
C GLU A 222 -12.47 9.71 9.30
N ALA A 223 -12.88 10.92 8.93
CA ALA A 223 -12.08 11.79 8.06
C ALA A 223 -11.89 13.16 8.71
N TYR A 224 -10.65 13.65 8.80
CA TYR A 224 -10.37 14.97 9.36
C TYR A 224 -9.17 15.65 8.70
N ASP A 225 -8.92 16.93 9.01
CA ASP A 225 -7.77 17.69 8.53
C ASP A 225 -7.52 17.59 7.02
N ARG A 226 -8.60 17.80 6.26
CA ARG A 226 -8.66 17.77 4.79
C ARG A 226 -8.42 16.39 4.18
N GLY A 227 -8.48 15.32 4.97
CA GLY A 227 -8.58 13.97 4.46
C GLY A 227 -9.87 13.75 3.66
N GLU A 228 -9.83 12.80 2.74
CA GLU A 228 -10.93 12.46 1.86
C GLU A 228 -11.17 10.95 1.82
N ALA A 229 -12.44 10.55 1.89
CA ALA A 229 -12.85 9.15 1.82
C ALA A 229 -14.03 8.98 0.85
N ILE A 230 -13.91 8.03 -0.06
CA ILE A 230 -14.96 7.60 -0.99
C ILE A 230 -15.28 6.14 -0.72
N VAL A 231 -16.55 5.82 -0.51
CA VAL A 231 -17.07 4.44 -0.48
C VAL A 231 -18.15 4.34 -1.57
N GLU A 232 -17.98 3.43 -2.51
CA GLU A 232 -18.90 3.31 -3.66
C GLU A 232 -20.16 2.48 -3.37
N LYS A 233 -20.15 1.68 -2.29
CA LYS A 233 -21.29 0.88 -1.84
C LYS A 233 -21.71 1.26 -0.41
N ASP A 234 -22.19 0.28 0.35
CA ASP A 234 -22.81 0.52 1.65
C ASP A 234 -21.78 0.73 2.76
N ILE A 235 -22.13 1.57 3.73
CA ILE A 235 -21.43 1.67 5.01
C ILE A 235 -22.33 1.11 6.10
N THR A 236 -21.90 0.01 6.72
CA THR A 236 -22.60 -0.64 7.82
C THR A 236 -21.84 -0.47 9.12
N ALA A 237 -22.39 0.32 10.05
CA ALA A 237 -21.89 0.45 11.42
C ALA A 237 -22.91 -0.14 12.40
N SER A 238 -22.56 -1.29 13.00
CA SER A 238 -23.53 -2.13 13.72
C SER A 238 -23.23 -2.35 15.21
N GLY A 239 -22.05 -1.94 15.68
CA GLY A 239 -21.68 -2.05 17.10
C GLY A 239 -22.44 -1.09 18.00
N THR A 240 -22.56 -1.41 19.28
CA THR A 240 -23.15 -0.46 20.25
C THR A 240 -22.29 0.81 20.31
N GLY A 241 -22.92 1.98 20.17
CA GLY A 241 -22.21 3.26 20.15
C GLY A 241 -21.50 3.57 18.83
N SER A 242 -21.68 2.74 17.79
CA SER A 242 -20.99 2.96 16.51
C SER A 242 -21.53 4.19 15.77
N ILE A 243 -20.63 4.85 15.04
CA ILE A 243 -20.95 6.00 14.19
C ILE A 243 -20.76 5.58 12.74
N GLY A 244 -21.71 5.89 11.85
CA GLY A 244 -21.54 5.62 10.41
C GLY A 244 -20.38 6.44 9.82
N ILE A 245 -20.51 7.76 9.86
CA ILE A 245 -19.53 8.71 9.30
C ILE A 245 -19.26 9.83 10.31
N ASN A 246 -17.99 10.11 10.58
CA ASN A 246 -17.50 11.27 11.34
C ASN A 246 -16.53 12.09 10.47
N SER A 247 -16.97 13.25 9.99
CA SER A 247 -16.19 14.15 9.13
C SER A 247 -15.99 15.52 9.77
N ARG A 248 -14.75 16.03 9.77
CA ARG A 248 -14.37 17.35 10.33
C ARG A 248 -13.33 18.02 9.44
N LEU A 249 -13.69 19.12 8.77
CA LEU A 249 -12.80 19.79 7.81
C LEU A 249 -12.30 18.83 6.70
N SER A 250 -13.14 17.88 6.30
CA SER A 250 -12.82 16.79 5.36
C SER A 250 -13.94 16.60 4.33
N ASN A 251 -13.71 15.75 3.33
CA ASN A 251 -14.70 15.38 2.33
C ASN A 251 -15.01 13.87 2.41
N VAL A 252 -16.28 13.51 2.45
CA VAL A 252 -16.71 12.10 2.40
C VAL A 252 -17.80 11.93 1.36
N THR A 253 -17.63 10.94 0.49
CA THR A 253 -18.64 10.48 -0.47
C THR A 253 -19.02 9.04 -0.16
N ALA A 254 -20.32 8.79 0.04
CA ALA A 254 -20.88 7.48 0.40
C ALA A 254 -22.33 7.36 -0.09
#